data_AF-A0A7W0XTG9-F1
#
_entry.id   AF-A0A7W0XTG9-F1
#
_cell.length_a   1.000
_cell.length_b   1.000
_cell.length_c   1.000
_cell.angle_alpha   90.00
_cell.angle_beta   90.00
_cell.angle_gamma   90.00
#
_symmetry.space_group_name_H-M   'P 1'
#
loop_
_entity.id
_entity.type
_entity.pdbx_description
1 polymer ?
#
loop_
_entity_poly.entity_id
_entity_poly.type
_entity_poly.pdbx_seq_one_letter_code
_entity_poly.pdbx_strand_id
1 'polypeptide(L)' 'MPRPTQADNSERGLSGLTGPGPTQVDVVAAMRARDAARPTAEDLARAETELVILRRNWQPPA' A
#
# COMPACT_ATOMS: atom_id res chain seq x y z
N MET A 1 27.41 6.42 17.51
CA MET A 1 26.13 6.62 16.80
C MET A 1 25.73 8.08 16.94
N PRO A 2 25.53 8.83 15.86
CA PRO A 2 25.05 10.21 15.95
C PRO A 2 23.64 10.21 16.55
N ARG A 3 23.37 11.18 17.44
CA ARG A 3 22.08 11.32 18.12
C ARG A 3 21.06 11.93 17.14
N PRO A 4 19.84 11.37 17.02
CA PRO A 4 18.83 11.93 16.11
C PRO A 4 18.49 13.36 16.50
N THR A 5 18.32 14.19 15.48
CA THR A 5 17.99 15.61 15.61
C THR A 5 16.51 15.79 15.96
N GLN A 6 16.13 16.99 16.40
CA GLN A 6 14.73 17.29 16.68
C GLN A 6 13.86 17.22 15.41
N ALA A 7 14.43 17.51 14.24
CA ALA A 7 13.77 17.32 12.95
C ALA A 7 13.44 15.84 12.68
N ASP A 8 14.39 14.92 12.93
CA ASP A 8 14.17 13.46 12.75
C ASP A 8 13.06 12.92 13.67
N ASN A 9 12.91 13.51 14.86
CA ASN A 9 11.84 13.15 15.80
C ASN A 9 10.47 13.71 15.37
N SER A 10 10.44 14.96 14.88
CA SER A 10 9.23 15.59 14.35
C SER A 10 8.73 14.88 13.08
N GLU A 11 9.63 14.47 12.19
CA GLU A 11 9.29 13.74 10.96
C GLU A 11 8.68 12.36 11.27
N ARG A 12 9.19 11.64 12.28
CA ARG A 12 8.54 10.41 12.79
C ARG A 12 7.15 10.67 13.36
N GLY A 13 6.97 11.75 14.11
CA GLY A 13 5.66 12.13 14.66
C GLY A 13 4.64 12.47 13.58
N LEU A 14 5.06 13.24 12.56
CA LEU A 14 4.22 13.61 11.42
C LEU A 14 3.91 12.40 10.52
N SER A 15 4.88 11.51 10.32
CA SER A 15 4.69 10.24 9.58
C SER A 15 3.61 9.35 10.21
N GLY A 16 3.40 9.46 11.53
CA GLY A 16 2.30 8.76 12.22
C GLY A 16 0.92 9.36 11.97
N LEU A 17 0.83 10.60 11.47
CA LEU A 17 -0.42 11.30 11.18
C LEU A 17 -0.80 11.26 9.69
N THR A 18 0.18 11.26 8.78
CA THR A 18 -0.02 11.22 7.32
C THR A 18 0.38 9.91 6.66
N GLY A 19 1.12 9.05 7.35
CA GLY A 19 1.47 7.71 6.88
C GLY A 19 0.38 6.68 7.19
N PRO A 20 0.37 5.53 6.50
CA PRO A 20 -0.38 4.39 6.99
C PRO A 20 0.15 4.12 8.40
N GLY A 21 -0.72 4.19 9.40
CA GLY A 21 -0.35 3.91 10.79
C GLY A 21 0.36 2.56 10.93
N PRO A 22 0.89 2.24 12.12
CA PRO A 22 1.59 0.97 12.33
C PRO A 22 0.71 -0.21 11.87
N THR A 23 1.32 -1.15 11.15
CA THR A 23 0.62 -2.36 10.67
C THR A 23 -0.03 -3.08 11.84
N GLN A 24 -1.32 -3.38 11.73
CA GLN A 24 -2.07 -4.12 12.76
C GLN A 24 -1.94 -5.63 12.60
N VAL A 25 -1.33 -6.10 11.52
CA VAL A 25 -1.19 -7.51 11.18
C VAL A 25 0.28 -7.89 11.23
N ASP A 26 0.61 -9.00 11.90
CA ASP A 26 1.95 -9.54 11.93
C ASP A 26 2.36 -10.08 10.55
N VAL A 27 3.67 -10.23 10.32
CA VAL A 27 4.21 -10.63 9.01
C VAL A 27 3.72 -12.01 8.57
N VAL A 28 3.62 -12.97 9.49
CA VAL A 28 3.17 -14.34 9.17
C VAL A 28 1.69 -14.32 8.79
N ALA A 29 0.85 -13.64 9.57
CA ALA A 29 -0.55 -13.48 9.24
C ALA A 29 -0.74 -12.74 7.91
N ALA A 30 0.05 -11.72 7.63
CA ALA A 30 0.01 -10.99 6.36
C ALA A 30 0.38 -11.89 5.17
N MET A 31 1.41 -12.74 5.31
CA MET A 31 1.77 -13.71 4.26
C MET A 31 0.66 -14.72 4.02
N ARG A 32 0.04 -15.25 5.08
CA ARG A 32 -1.10 -16.17 4.96
C ARG A 32 -2.30 -15.52 4.30
N ALA A 33 -2.61 -14.27 4.64
CA ALA A 33 -3.68 -13.52 4.02
C ALA A 33 -3.44 -13.34 2.51
N ARG A 34 -2.20 -13.08 2.07
CA ARG A 34 -1.84 -13.00 0.65
C ARG A 34 -2.04 -14.33 -0.07
N ASP A 35 -1.65 -15.44 0.55
CA ASP A 35 -1.84 -16.77 -0.03
C ASP A 35 -3.34 -17.11 -0.18
N ALA A 36 -4.13 -16.83 0.85
CA ALA A 36 -5.58 -17.05 0.84
C ALA A 36 -6.32 -16.14 -0.15
N ALA A 37 -5.82 -14.92 -0.36
CA ALA A 37 -6.37 -13.94 -1.28
C ALA A 37 -5.84 -14.07 -2.72
N ARG A 38 -5.21 -15.20 -3.09
CA ARG A 38 -4.75 -15.41 -4.46
C ARG A 38 -5.96 -15.39 -5.42
N PRO A 39 -5.98 -14.51 -6.44
CA PRO A 39 -7.10 -14.41 -7.37
C PRO A 39 -7.36 -15.71 -8.12
N THR A 40 -8.63 -16.00 -8.37
CA THR A 40 -9.06 -17.12 -9.21
C THR A 40 -8.96 -16.76 -10.70
N ALA A 41 -9.12 -17.76 -11.58
CA ALA A 41 -9.18 -17.53 -13.02
C ALA A 41 -10.40 -16.67 -13.42
N GLU A 42 -11.53 -16.82 -12.73
CA GLU A 42 -12.72 -16.00 -12.95
C GLU A 42 -12.48 -14.54 -12.56
N ASP A 43 -11.80 -14.31 -11.42
CA ASP A 43 -11.42 -12.96 -11.01
C ASP A 43 -10.53 -12.27 -12.05
N LEU A 44 -9.61 -13.02 -12.65
CA LEU A 44 -8.74 -12.52 -13.71
C LEU A 44 -9.52 -12.20 -15.00
N ALA A 45 -10.43 -13.09 -15.43
CA ALA A 45 -11.27 -12.86 -16.61
C ALA A 45 -12.19 -11.65 -16.44
N ARG A 46 -12.77 -11.49 -15.24
CA ARG A 46 -13.56 -10.32 -14.88
C ARG A 46 -12.70 -9.04 -14.91
N ALA A 47 -11.53 -9.10 -14.28
CA ALA A 47 -10.61 -7.98 -14.25
C ALA A 47 -10.16 -7.52 -15.66
N GLU A 48 -9.95 -8.46 -16.58
CA GLU A 48 -9.58 -8.16 -17.96
C GLU A 48 -10.66 -7.37 -18.71
N THR A 49 -11.94 -7.64 -18.41
CA THR A 49 -13.06 -6.95 -19.06
C THR A 49 -13.42 -5.64 -18.37
N GLU A 50 -13.27 -5.54 -17.05
CA GLU A 50 -13.85 -4.46 -16.25
C GLU A 50 -12.83 -3.41 -15.77
N LEU A 51 -11.56 -3.76 -15.59
CA LEU A 51 -10.59 -2.84 -14.99
C LEU A 51 -9.94 -1.91 -16.02
N VAL A 52 -10.07 -0.61 -15.78
CA VAL A 52 -9.33 0.44 -16.51
C VAL A 52 -7.97 0.66 -15.83
N ILE A 53 -6.89 0.30 -16.53
CA ILE A 53 -5.53 0.47 -16.01
C ILE A 53 -4.98 1.85 -16.39
N LEU A 54 -4.97 2.79 -15.44
CA LEU A 54 -4.32 4.09 -15.62
C LEU A 54 -2.80 3.98 -15.40
N ARG A 55 -2.03 4.55 -16.32
CA ARG A 55 -0.56 4.56 -16.27
C ARG A 55 -0.04 5.87 -15.66
N ARG A 56 1.23 5.91 -15.27
CA ARG A 56 1.85 7.13 -14.74
C ARG A 56 1.74 8.28 -15.75
N ASN A 57 1.56 9.49 -15.24
CA ASN A 57 1.36 10.72 -16.03
C ASN A 57 0.08 10.74 -16.88
N TRP A 58 -0.91 9.90 -16.58
CA TRP A 58 -2.22 9.96 -17.24
C TRP A 58 -2.93 11.28 -16.90
N GLN A 59 -3.48 11.94 -17.92
CA GLN A 59 -4.32 13.14 -17.77
C GLN A 59 -5.72 12.84 -18.29
N PRO A 60 -6.77 13.22 -17.54
CA PRO A 60 -8.14 13.04 -18.00
C PRO A 60 -8.44 13.94 -19.21
N PRO A 61 -9.29 13.49 -20.15
CA PRO A 61 -9.82 14.35 -21.20
C PRO A 61 -10.68 15.47 -20.59
N ALA A 62 -10.68 16.63 -21.25
CA ALA A 62 -11.43 17.82 -20.83
C ALA A 62 -12.94 17.70 -21.04
#